data_AF-A0A078IIY7-F1
#
_entry.id   AF-A0A078IIY7-F1
#
_cell.length_a   1.000
_cell.length_b   1.000
_cell.length_c   1.000
_cell.angle_alpha   90.00
_cell.angle_beta   90.00
_cell.angle_gamma   90.00
#
_symmetry.space_group_name_H-M   'P 1'
#
loop_
_entity.id
_entity.type
_entity.pdbx_description
1 polymer ?
#
loop_
_entity_poly.entity_id
_entity_poly.type
_entity_poly.pdbx_seq_one_letter_code
_entity_poly.pdbx_strand_id
1 'polypeptide(L)'
;MEKVRQCGGFDVEHLMKAKPGRCNFMALEITKDKPAPRYIVLYARLGIHKYNMIQGTNLELHGIEKYNVFHKIPYSIHFVTAVAKDPAAGGSLVTFQTSFYEEVYGVKRLSCFIARPKPGPHGKKNLPVLLHYISIIMNNC
;
A
#
# COMPACT_ATOMS: atom_id res chain seq x y z
N MET A 1 -8.14 -3.28 12.67
CA MET A 1 -6.73 -3.19 13.10
C MET A 1 -6.55 -3.14 14.61
N GLU A 2 -7.48 -2.57 15.36
CA GLU A 2 -7.34 -2.43 16.81
C GLU A 2 -7.08 -3.75 17.55
N LYS A 3 -7.78 -4.84 17.19
CA LYS A 3 -7.53 -6.17 17.77
C LYS A 3 -6.12 -6.73 17.47
N VAL A 4 -5.57 -6.47 16.28
CA VAL A 4 -4.19 -6.85 15.92
C VAL A 4 -3.18 -6.06 16.75
N ARG A 5 -3.46 -4.77 17.01
CA ARG A 5 -2.63 -3.92 17.88
C ARG A 5 -2.66 -4.40 19.33
N GLN A 6 -3.82 -4.85 19.81
CA GLN A 6 -3.97 -5.41 21.16
C GLN A 6 -3.12 -6.68 21.37
N CYS A 7 -2.90 -7.49 20.33
CA CYS A 7 -1.99 -8.64 20.36
C CYS A 7 -0.54 -8.29 19.95
N GLY A 8 -0.20 -7.00 19.82
CA GLY A 8 1.15 -6.55 19.41
C GLY A 8 1.54 -6.92 17.98
N GLY A 9 0.60 -7.38 17.14
CA GLY A 9 0.89 -7.93 15.81
C GLY A 9 1.30 -9.42 15.79
N PHE A 10 1.31 -10.07 16.94
CA PHE A 10 1.60 -11.51 17.11
C PHE A 10 0.32 -12.30 17.35
N ASP A 11 0.40 -13.63 17.28
CA ASP A 11 -0.69 -14.59 17.59
C ASP A 11 -2.06 -14.21 17.02
N VAL A 12 -2.06 -13.68 15.79
CA VAL A 12 -3.26 -13.09 15.16
C VAL A 12 -4.12 -14.13 14.45
N GLU A 13 -3.77 -15.41 14.46
CA GLU A 13 -4.40 -16.46 13.65
C GLU A 13 -5.88 -16.60 14.00
N HIS A 14 -6.20 -16.49 15.30
CA HIS A 14 -7.58 -16.50 15.79
C HIS A 14 -8.38 -15.27 15.31
N LEU A 15 -7.73 -14.13 15.10
CA LEU A 15 -8.33 -12.90 14.55
C LEU A 15 -8.50 -12.98 13.03
N MET A 16 -7.71 -13.82 12.35
CA MET A 16 -7.76 -14.02 10.91
C MET A 16 -8.77 -15.08 10.44
N LYS A 17 -9.50 -15.75 11.34
CA LYS A 17 -10.56 -16.71 11.00
C LYS A 17 -11.71 -16.09 10.19
N ALA A 18 -11.96 -14.80 10.36
CA ALA A 18 -12.84 -14.01 9.51
C ALA A 18 -11.99 -12.98 8.75
N LYS A 19 -11.19 -13.42 7.76
CA LYS A 19 -10.34 -12.52 6.98
C LYS A 19 -11.19 -11.40 6.38
N PRO A 20 -11.05 -10.12 6.81
CA PRO A 20 -11.61 -9.03 6.05
C PRO A 20 -10.83 -9.00 4.74
N GLY A 21 -11.51 -9.15 3.61
CA GLY A 21 -10.89 -9.32 2.28
C GLY A 21 -10.00 -8.17 1.78
N ARG A 22 -9.66 -7.19 2.62
CA ARG A 22 -8.76 -6.06 2.35
C ARG A 22 -7.79 -5.76 3.50
N CYS A 23 -7.52 -6.75 4.34
CA CYS A 23 -6.45 -6.58 5.32
C CYS A 23 -5.12 -6.91 4.64
N ASN A 24 -4.29 -5.88 4.52
CA ASN A 24 -2.87 -5.95 4.14
C ASN A 24 -2.00 -6.82 5.04
N PHE A 25 -2.61 -7.46 6.02
CA PHE A 25 -1.97 -8.27 7.01
C PHE A 25 -2.03 -9.74 6.58
N MET A 26 -0.89 -10.41 6.56
CA MET A 26 -0.77 -11.84 6.34
C MET A 26 -0.10 -12.46 7.56
N ALA A 27 -0.69 -13.53 8.08
CA ALA A 27 -0.04 -14.45 9.01
C ALA A 27 0.42 -15.69 8.25
N LEU A 28 1.68 -16.08 8.42
CA LEU A 28 2.27 -17.23 7.73
C LEU A 28 2.95 -18.15 8.73
N GLU A 29 2.55 -19.42 8.70
CA GLU A 29 3.25 -20.51 9.37
C GLU A 29 4.35 -21.06 8.47
N ILE A 30 5.47 -21.44 9.07
CA ILE A 30 6.62 -22.04 8.40
C ILE A 30 6.54 -23.55 8.56
N THR A 31 6.65 -24.25 7.44
CA THR A 31 6.68 -25.72 7.38
C THR A 31 7.94 -26.15 6.65
N LYS A 32 8.27 -27.46 6.72
CA LYS A 32 9.45 -28.00 6.02
C LYS A 32 9.43 -27.70 4.53
N ASP A 33 8.25 -27.74 3.92
CA ASP A 33 8.05 -27.54 2.49
C ASP A 33 7.96 -26.05 2.09
N LYS A 34 7.76 -25.15 3.07
CA LYS A 34 7.69 -23.70 2.87
C LYS A 34 8.58 -23.01 3.90
N PRO A 35 9.91 -23.03 3.69
CA PRO A 35 10.84 -22.39 4.61
C PRO A 35 10.64 -20.88 4.62
N ALA A 36 10.96 -20.26 5.76
CA ALA A 36 10.92 -18.82 5.88
C ALA A 36 11.82 -18.15 4.82
N PRO A 37 11.38 -17.05 4.20
CA PRO A 37 12.25 -16.28 3.34
C PRO A 37 13.52 -15.85 4.08
N ARG A 38 14.65 -15.80 3.37
CA ARG A 38 15.96 -15.49 3.98
C ARG A 38 15.95 -14.20 4.81
N TYR A 39 15.24 -13.16 4.36
CA TYR A 39 15.14 -11.90 5.09
C TYR A 39 14.39 -12.04 6.43
N ILE A 40 13.38 -12.92 6.53
CA ILE A 40 12.68 -13.23 7.79
C ILE A 40 13.63 -13.93 8.77
N VAL A 41 14.43 -14.88 8.28
CA VAL A 41 15.45 -15.56 9.10
C VAL A 41 16.47 -14.56 9.65
N LEU A 42 16.92 -13.60 8.83
CA LEU A 42 17.81 -12.52 9.26
C LEU A 42 17.17 -11.64 10.33
N TYR A 43 15.89 -11.26 10.17
CA TYR A 43 15.18 -10.46 11.17
C TYR A 43 15.03 -11.18 12.51
N ALA A 44 14.77 -12.50 12.50
CA ALA A 44 14.72 -13.27 13.73
C ALA A 44 16.08 -13.35 14.44
N ARG A 45 17.17 -13.61 13.68
CA ARG A 45 18.53 -13.59 14.25
C ARG A 45 18.88 -12.24 14.85
N LEU A 46 18.53 -11.15 14.18
CA LEU A 46 18.74 -9.79 14.68
C LEU A 46 18.00 -9.55 16.00
N GLY A 47 16.74 -10.00 16.10
CA GLY A 47 15.94 -9.90 17.32
C GLY A 47 16.58 -10.67 18.49
N ILE A 48 16.98 -11.93 18.26
CA ILE A 48 17.65 -12.78 19.26
C ILE A 48 18.99 -12.16 19.68
N HIS A 49 19.80 -11.71 18.75
CA HIS A 49 21.09 -11.10 19.04
C HIS A 49 20.93 -9.84 19.92
N LYS A 50 19.96 -8.98 19.60
CA LYS A 50 19.64 -7.81 20.43
C LYS A 50 19.25 -8.22 21.85
N TYR A 51 18.42 -9.26 22.00
CA TYR A 51 18.02 -9.75 23.33
C TYR A 51 19.22 -10.26 24.13
N ASN A 52 20.07 -11.08 23.50
CA ASN A 52 21.29 -11.61 24.11
C ASN A 52 22.21 -10.51 24.64
N MET A 53 22.42 -9.44 23.86
CA MET A 53 23.23 -8.31 24.30
C MET A 53 22.66 -7.59 25.52
N ILE A 54 21.33 -7.44 25.60
CA ILE A 54 20.69 -6.70 26.70
C ILE A 54 20.62 -7.55 27.98
N GLN A 55 20.32 -8.84 27.84
CA GLN A 55 20.06 -9.73 28.98
C GLN A 55 21.28 -10.57 29.39
N GLY A 56 22.39 -10.49 28.65
CA GLY A 56 23.58 -11.31 28.89
C GLY A 56 23.35 -12.80 28.64
N THR A 57 22.42 -13.15 27.73
CA THR A 57 22.10 -14.53 27.37
C THR A 57 22.79 -14.96 26.09
N ASN A 58 22.72 -16.25 25.74
CA ASN A 58 23.29 -16.81 24.52
C ASN A 58 22.29 -17.68 23.76
N LEU A 59 21.11 -17.13 23.45
CA LEU A 59 20.09 -17.82 22.66
C LEU A 59 20.53 -17.92 21.20
N GLU A 60 20.27 -19.06 20.57
CA GLU A 60 20.56 -19.29 19.15
C GLU A 60 19.27 -19.56 18.37
N LEU A 61 19.22 -19.09 17.12
CA LEU A 61 18.06 -19.34 16.26
C LEU A 61 18.06 -20.80 15.78
N HIS A 62 17.16 -21.61 16.30
CA HIS A 62 16.90 -22.96 15.81
C HIS A 62 16.06 -22.98 14.53
N GLY A 63 15.03 -22.13 14.46
CA GLY A 63 14.13 -22.07 13.30
C GLY A 63 13.09 -20.97 13.42
N ILE A 64 12.36 -20.72 12.35
CA ILE A 64 11.21 -19.83 12.32
C ILE A 64 9.96 -20.70 12.36
N GLU A 65 9.08 -20.45 13.31
CA GLU A 65 7.78 -21.13 13.40
C GLU A 65 6.72 -20.41 12.57
N LYS A 66 6.67 -19.08 12.70
CA LYS A 66 5.72 -18.24 11.97
C LYS A 66 6.22 -16.81 11.86
N TYR A 67 5.64 -16.07 10.92
CA TYR A 67 5.82 -14.62 10.84
C TYR A 67 4.56 -13.96 10.30
N ASN A 68 4.28 -12.76 10.80
CA ASN A 68 3.17 -11.94 10.35
C ASN A 68 3.71 -10.70 9.63
N VAL A 69 3.06 -10.30 8.55
CA VAL A 69 3.50 -9.17 7.72
C VAL A 69 2.31 -8.29 7.36
N PHE A 70 2.48 -6.97 7.53
CA PHE A 70 1.50 -5.99 7.11
C PHE A 70 2.02 -5.18 5.91
N HIS A 71 1.39 -5.32 4.75
CA HIS A 71 1.69 -4.68 3.49
C HIS A 71 0.76 -3.48 3.24
N LYS A 72 1.04 -2.28 3.73
CA LYS A 72 0.17 -1.12 3.43
C LYS A 72 0.00 -0.94 1.89
N ILE A 73 -1.21 -1.19 1.37
CA ILE A 73 -1.58 -1.28 -0.07
C ILE A 73 -1.32 0.04 -0.82
N PRO A 74 -1.08 -0.03 -2.14
CA PRO A 74 0.11 0.50 -2.78
C PRO A 74 -0.30 1.33 -4.00
N TYR A 75 -1.20 2.30 -3.79
CA TYR A 75 -1.68 3.13 -4.87
C TYR A 75 -1.34 4.60 -4.64
N SER A 76 -1.02 5.28 -5.74
CA SER A 76 -0.79 6.71 -5.78
C SER A 76 -1.82 7.34 -6.70
N ILE A 77 -2.42 8.44 -6.25
CA ILE A 77 -3.28 9.26 -7.10
C ILE A 77 -2.52 10.53 -7.42
N HIS A 78 -2.24 10.76 -8.70
CA HIS A 78 -1.51 11.91 -9.21
C HIS A 78 -2.48 12.88 -9.88
N PHE A 79 -2.43 14.17 -9.57
CA PHE A 79 -3.16 15.21 -10.30
C PHE A 79 -2.14 16.12 -10.98
N VAL A 80 -2.15 16.15 -12.31
CA VAL A 80 -1.16 16.87 -13.11
C VAL A 80 -1.83 17.99 -13.89
N THR A 81 -1.25 19.19 -13.84
CA THR A 81 -1.60 20.31 -14.73
C THR A 81 -0.40 20.59 -15.64
N ALA A 82 -0.60 20.51 -16.94
CA ALA A 82 0.43 20.69 -17.97
C ALA A 82 0.04 21.81 -18.95
N VAL A 83 1.00 22.29 -19.74
CA VAL A 83 0.76 23.18 -20.90
C VAL A 83 0.94 22.33 -22.16
N ALA A 84 -0.14 22.11 -22.89
CA ALA A 84 -0.15 21.37 -24.16
C ALA A 84 -0.10 22.36 -25.34
N LYS A 85 0.64 22.01 -26.39
CA LYS A 85 0.67 22.76 -27.65
C LYS A 85 -0.23 22.08 -28.66
N ASP A 86 -1.12 22.82 -29.32
CA ASP A 86 -1.98 22.33 -30.39
C ASP A 86 -1.39 22.72 -31.77
N PRO A 87 -0.78 21.77 -32.52
CA PRO A 87 -0.22 22.05 -33.83
C PRO A 87 -1.29 22.42 -34.87
N ALA A 88 -2.52 21.90 -34.74
CA ALA A 88 -3.60 22.17 -35.69
C ALA A 88 -4.15 23.59 -35.53
N ALA A 89 -4.04 24.16 -34.33
CA ALA A 89 -4.39 25.55 -34.03
C ALA A 89 -3.16 26.49 -34.06
N GLY A 90 -2.27 26.33 -35.05
CA GLY A 90 -1.12 27.22 -35.25
C GLY A 90 -0.07 27.20 -34.13
N GLY A 91 -0.05 26.13 -33.32
CA GLY A 91 0.85 26.02 -32.18
C GLY A 91 0.37 26.76 -30.92
N SER A 92 -0.92 27.06 -30.81
CA SER A 92 -1.50 27.64 -29.61
C SER A 92 -1.26 26.77 -28.36
N LEU A 93 -1.15 27.40 -27.19
CA LEU A 93 -0.91 26.74 -25.92
C LEU A 93 -2.19 26.64 -25.10
N VAL A 94 -2.48 25.45 -24.55
CA VAL A 94 -3.66 25.15 -23.74
C VAL A 94 -3.23 24.57 -22.40
N THR A 95 -3.79 25.06 -21.30
CA THR A 95 -3.59 24.42 -19.99
C THR A 95 -4.43 23.15 -19.94
N PHE A 96 -3.82 22.00 -19.67
CA PHE A 96 -4.45 20.69 -19.65
C PHE A 96 -4.32 20.05 -18.26
N GLN A 97 -5.36 19.39 -17.79
CA GLN A 97 -5.37 18.70 -16.51
C GLN A 97 -5.62 17.22 -16.72
N THR A 98 -4.81 16.40 -16.05
CA THR A 98 -4.98 14.96 -16.00
C THR A 98 -4.91 14.43 -14.57
N SER A 99 -5.51 13.27 -14.31
CA SER A 99 -5.33 12.56 -13.05
C SER A 99 -5.10 11.08 -13.27
N PHE A 100 -4.11 10.53 -12.58
CA PHE A 100 -3.74 9.14 -12.67
C PHE A 100 -3.98 8.41 -11.36
N TYR A 101 -4.39 7.16 -11.46
CA TYR A 101 -4.33 6.18 -10.40
C TYR A 101 -3.28 5.15 -10.78
N GLU A 102 -2.25 5.05 -9.96
CA GLU A 102 -1.12 4.17 -10.15
C GLU A 102 -1.11 3.12 -9.06
N GLU A 103 -1.20 1.85 -9.45
CA GLU A 103 -1.09 0.69 -8.57
C GLU A 103 0.33 0.12 -8.71
N VAL A 104 1.14 0.24 -7.67
CA VAL A 104 2.62 0.06 -7.74
C VAL A 104 3.05 -1.37 -7.33
N TYR A 105 2.20 -2.13 -6.64
CA TYR A 105 2.55 -3.48 -6.16
C TYR A 105 1.72 -4.57 -6.88
N GLY A 106 2.40 -5.61 -7.39
CA GLY A 106 1.78 -6.75 -8.05
C GLY A 106 1.61 -6.56 -9.56
N VAL A 107 0.58 -5.82 -9.99
CA VAL A 107 0.31 -5.50 -11.40
C VAL A 107 0.38 -3.98 -11.56
N LYS A 108 1.35 -3.49 -12.34
CA LYS A 108 1.45 -2.06 -12.65
C LYS A 108 0.24 -1.65 -13.48
N ARG A 109 -0.75 -1.04 -12.84
CA ARG A 109 -1.92 -0.48 -13.53
C ARG A 109 -1.92 1.03 -13.39
N LEU A 110 -2.00 1.70 -14.53
CA LEU A 110 -2.10 3.15 -14.63
C LEU A 110 -3.43 3.50 -15.29
N SER A 111 -4.32 4.15 -14.55
CA SER A 111 -5.62 4.58 -15.04
C SER A 111 -5.70 6.10 -15.07
N CYS A 112 -6.08 6.68 -16.21
CA CYS A 112 -6.31 8.12 -16.35
C CYS A 112 -7.80 8.43 -16.16
N PHE A 113 -8.17 9.15 -15.09
CA PHE A 113 -9.58 9.45 -14.77
C PHE A 113 -10.03 10.84 -15.21
N ILE A 114 -9.10 11.78 -15.28
CA ILE A 114 -9.35 13.14 -15.77
C ILE A 114 -8.35 13.33 -16.89
N ALA A 115 -8.79 13.84 -18.04
CA ALA A 115 -7.94 14.30 -19.14
C ALA A 115 -8.72 15.35 -19.91
N ARG A 116 -8.51 16.62 -19.60
CA ARG A 116 -9.27 17.73 -20.21
C ARG A 116 -8.49 19.05 -20.19
N PRO A 117 -8.75 19.99 -21.12
CA PRO A 117 -8.37 21.38 -20.92
C PRO A 117 -8.89 21.92 -19.59
N LYS A 118 -8.11 22.78 -18.93
CA LYS A 118 -8.52 23.43 -17.68
C LYS A 118 -9.77 24.27 -17.96
N PRO A 119 -10.89 24.02 -17.25
CA PRO A 119 -12.10 24.82 -17.46
C PRO A 119 -11.84 26.31 -17.17
N GLY A 120 -12.43 27.19 -17.96
CA GLY A 120 -12.46 28.62 -17.66
C GLY A 120 -13.30 28.94 -16.41
N PRO A 121 -13.34 30.22 -15.97
CA PRO A 121 -13.99 30.65 -14.72
C PRO A 121 -15.47 30.24 -14.57
N HIS A 122 -16.17 29.98 -15.67
CA HIS A 122 -17.59 29.62 -15.72
C HIS A 122 -17.87 28.14 -16.08
N GLY A 123 -16.84 27.29 -16.19
CA GLY A 123 -17.01 25.89 -16.53
C GLY A 123 -17.56 25.06 -15.37
N LYS A 124 -18.74 24.44 -15.55
CA LYS A 124 -19.31 23.50 -14.56
C LYS A 124 -18.29 22.39 -14.25
N LYS A 125 -17.93 22.26 -12.96
CA LYS A 125 -17.12 21.15 -12.45
C LYS A 125 -17.99 19.89 -12.43
N ASN A 126 -18.08 19.17 -13.54
CA ASN A 126 -18.52 17.77 -13.49
C ASN A 126 -17.40 17.00 -12.78
N LEU A 127 -17.57 16.84 -11.46
CA LEU A 127 -16.78 15.93 -10.66
C LEU A 127 -17.25 14.51 -11.03
N PRO A 128 -16.39 13.65 -11.58
CA PRO A 128 -16.74 12.25 -11.78
C PRO A 128 -17.15 11.64 -10.44
N VAL A 129 -18.20 10.82 -10.43
CA VAL A 129 -18.74 10.08 -9.27
C VAL A 129 -17.64 9.35 -8.47
N LEU A 130 -16.50 9.05 -9.09
CA LEU A 130 -15.32 8.45 -8.48
C LEU A 130 -14.64 9.31 -7.39
N LEU A 131 -14.73 10.64 -7.44
CA LEU A 131 -14.15 11.51 -6.40
C LEU A 131 -14.90 11.40 -5.06
N HIS A 132 -16.19 11.05 -5.08
CA HIS A 132 -16.94 10.75 -3.86
C HIS A 132 -16.44 9.45 -3.19
N TYR A 133 -16.05 8.46 -4.00
CA TYR A 133 -15.47 7.20 -3.50
C TYR A 133 -14.09 7.39 -2.84
N ILE A 134 -13.27 8.34 -3.33
CA ILE A 134 -11.95 8.64 -2.75
C ILE A 134 -12.08 9.26 -1.35
N SER A 135 -13.06 10.16 -1.15
CA SER A 135 -13.36 10.75 0.18
C SER A 135 -13.77 9.68 1.20
N ILE A 136 -14.57 8.69 0.78
CA ILE A 136 -15.00 7.59 1.65
C ILE A 136 -13.83 6.69 2.06
N ILE A 137 -12.84 6.49 1.18
CA ILE A 137 -11.65 5.65 1.46
C ILE A 137 -10.66 6.37 2.39
N MET A 138 -10.49 7.69 2.28
CA MET A 138 -9.62 8.45 3.17
C MET A 138 -10.14 8.57 4.61
N ASN A 139 -11.45 8.51 4.82
CA ASN A 139 -12.07 8.64 6.15
C ASN A 139 -12.17 7.31 6.93
N ASN A 140 -11.67 6.19 6.39
CA ASN A 140 -11.71 4.87 7.03
C ASN A 140 -10.32 4.22 7.22
N CYS A 141 -9.25 5.04 7.27
CA CYS A 141 -7.93 4.61 7.73
C CYS A 141 -7.69 5.05 9.18
#